data_AF-A0ABD1JXT5-F1
#
_entry.id   AF-A0ABD1JXT5-F1
#
_cell.length_a   1.000
_cell.length_b   1.000
_cell.length_c   1.000
_cell.angle_alpha   90.00
_cell.angle_beta   90.00
_cell.angle_gamma   90.00
#
_symmetry.space_group_name_H-M   'P 1'
#
loop_
_entity.id
_entity.type
_entity.pdbx_description
1 polymer ?
#
loop_
_entity_poly.entity_id
_entity_poly.type
_entity_poly.pdbx_seq_one_letter_code
_entity_poly.pdbx_strand_id
1 'polypeptide(L)'
;MIKFDGRLQWKQYMPKKPVKWGIKIWCLCDSLTGYCLAFNVYTGKDDVEGKGLAHRIVMHLLRGYLGQHYHVYADNFFSSIPLVRDLLDNNTYYCGTIRKNSKGFPKQILEPKLTMGESRKVGRDGMMVCRWMDKRDVFFISSSHAGRDQVKQRSKFNSQRISVPDVVIDYNKKMGGVDHLDQFRSYYNVGRTGKKWWKYLFWGLFNIGIINAYIVWQLQLRPLPKCRKTWGLKAFKLSIVHALCDNFCGRQRGVQGINTQGIDFVVIKNLKEGHSLVRFQGRKKGCVSCIRAGRRTNSGRCIETSFGCSTCSAPLCKMPPCFQEFHSML
;
A
#
# COMPACT_ATOMS: atom_id res chain seq x y z
N MET A 1 11.63 -0.90 0.13
CA MET A 1 12.50 -0.30 -0.91
C MET A 1 11.63 0.06 -2.10
N ILE A 2 11.77 1.24 -2.69
CA ILE A 2 11.13 1.55 -3.98
C ILE A 2 12.15 1.25 -5.08
N LYS A 3 11.83 0.32 -5.99
CA LYS A 3 12.73 -0.08 -7.10
C LYS A 3 13.04 1.12 -8.00
N PHE A 4 14.32 1.41 -8.18
CA PHE A 4 14.80 2.41 -9.15
C PHE A 4 16.25 2.12 -9.54
N ASP A 5 16.46 1.83 -10.82
CA ASP A 5 17.77 1.41 -11.34
C ASP A 5 18.54 2.57 -12.01
N GLY A 6 17.90 3.72 -12.20
CA GLY A 6 18.48 4.88 -12.87
C GLY A 6 19.59 5.61 -12.07
N ARG A 7 20.05 6.73 -12.62
CA ARG A 7 21.06 7.59 -11.97
C ARG A 7 20.41 8.39 -10.83
N LEU A 8 20.89 8.17 -9.61
CA LEU A 8 20.51 8.89 -8.41
C LEU A 8 21.63 8.71 -7.39
N GLN A 9 22.18 9.81 -6.88
CA GLN A 9 23.38 9.80 -6.02
C GLN A 9 23.16 9.00 -4.72
N TRP A 10 21.98 9.13 -4.12
CA TRP A 10 21.65 8.52 -2.83
C TRP A 10 20.85 7.21 -2.93
N LYS A 11 20.74 6.61 -4.12
CA LYS A 11 20.13 5.28 -4.26
C LYS A 11 20.92 4.25 -3.43
N GLN A 12 20.21 3.28 -2.89
CA GLN A 12 20.79 2.27 -2.01
C GLN A 12 20.86 0.91 -2.69
N TYR A 13 21.95 0.19 -2.41
CA TYR A 13 22.10 -1.22 -2.75
C TYR A 13 21.88 -2.07 -1.49
N MET A 14 20.91 -2.99 -1.55
CA MET A 14 20.59 -3.92 -0.46
C MET A 14 20.56 -5.36 -1.00
N PRO A 15 21.69 -6.08 -0.98
CA PRO A 15 21.82 -7.38 -1.67
C PRO A 15 20.88 -8.47 -1.13
N LYS A 16 20.49 -8.38 0.15
CA LYS A 16 19.61 -9.33 0.84
C LYS A 16 18.11 -9.04 0.65
N LYS A 17 17.73 -7.97 -0.05
CA LYS A 17 16.33 -7.63 -0.31
C LYS A 17 15.95 -8.05 -1.75
N PRO A 18 14.68 -8.41 -2.02
CA PRO A 18 14.22 -8.77 -3.37
C PRO A 18 14.47 -7.65 -4.38
N VAL A 19 14.21 -6.41 -3.97
CA VAL A 19 14.60 -5.20 -4.71
C VAL A 19 15.97 -4.76 -4.21
N LYS A 20 17.01 -5.06 -5.00
CA LYS A 20 18.40 -4.79 -4.64
C LYS A 20 18.78 -3.31 -4.79
N TRP A 21 18.33 -2.64 -5.85
CA TRP A 21 18.62 -1.24 -6.13
C TRP A 21 17.37 -0.38 -6.02
N GLY A 22 17.46 0.74 -5.30
CA GLY A 22 16.34 1.66 -5.23
C GLY A 22 16.44 2.77 -4.20
N ILE A 23 15.30 3.42 -3.98
CA ILE A 23 15.10 4.47 -2.98
C ILE A 23 14.68 3.82 -1.67
N LYS A 24 15.51 3.99 -0.63
CA LYS A 24 15.25 3.48 0.71
C LYS A 24 14.31 4.44 1.44
N ILE A 25 13.28 3.90 2.06
CA ILE A 25 12.32 4.61 2.90
C ILE A 25 12.24 3.88 4.23
N TRP A 26 12.28 4.63 5.32
CA TRP A 26 11.99 4.14 6.66
C TRP A 26 10.55 4.44 6.98
N CYS A 27 9.84 3.50 7.57
CA CYS A 27 8.42 3.63 7.88
C CYS A 27 8.19 3.28 9.35
N LEU A 28 7.30 4.03 9.99
CA LEU A 28 6.61 3.64 11.20
C LEU A 28 5.23 3.12 10.80
N CYS A 29 4.91 1.90 11.21
CA CYS A 29 3.65 1.26 10.85
C CYS A 29 2.95 0.73 12.10
N ASP A 30 1.62 0.74 12.09
CA ASP A 30 0.84 0.01 13.09
C ASP A 30 1.18 -1.49 13.02
N SER A 31 1.46 -2.07 14.18
CA SER A 31 1.93 -3.46 14.33
C SER A 31 0.91 -4.50 13.85
N LEU A 32 -0.39 -4.21 13.95
CA LEU A 32 -1.45 -5.16 13.67
C LEU A 32 -1.92 -5.10 12.22
N THR A 33 -2.09 -3.89 11.69
CA THR A 33 -2.71 -3.66 10.39
C THR A 33 -1.71 -3.37 9.28
N GLY A 34 -0.51 -2.92 9.63
CA GLY A 34 0.47 -2.40 8.66
C GLY A 34 0.13 -0.99 8.14
N TYR A 35 -0.77 -0.25 8.81
CA TYR A 35 -1.06 1.14 8.46
C TYR A 35 0.20 1.99 8.61
N CYS A 36 0.61 2.69 7.55
CA CYS A 36 1.80 3.54 7.58
C CYS A 36 1.48 4.87 8.27
N LEU A 37 2.04 5.07 9.46
CA LEU A 37 1.81 6.24 10.31
C LEU A 37 2.71 7.40 9.93
N ALA A 38 3.98 7.11 9.67
CA ALA A 38 5.00 8.08 9.29
C ALA A 38 6.06 7.42 8.42
N PHE A 39 6.75 8.19 7.60
CA PHE A 39 7.88 7.72 6.83
C PHE A 39 8.96 8.79 6.70
N ASN A 40 10.18 8.36 6.40
CA ASN A 40 11.30 9.23 6.11
C ASN A 40 12.09 8.65 4.92
N VAL A 41 12.33 9.48 3.91
CA VAL A 41 13.07 9.08 2.70
C VAL A 41 14.56 9.21 2.99
N TYR A 42 15.29 8.11 2.84
CA TYR A 42 16.73 8.13 3.04
C TYR A 42 17.44 8.77 1.84
N THR A 43 18.00 9.94 2.05
CA THR A 43 18.71 10.76 1.04
C THR A 43 20.23 10.67 1.15
N GLY A 44 20.75 9.73 1.93
CA GLY A 44 22.19 9.55 2.16
C GLY A 44 22.58 9.84 3.60
N LYS A 45 23.87 10.11 3.81
CA LYS A 45 24.39 10.43 5.14
C LYS A 45 24.14 11.91 5.43
N ASP A 46 23.26 12.19 6.38
CA ASP A 46 23.24 13.49 7.05
C ASP A 46 24.18 13.38 8.26
N ASP A 47 25.42 13.86 8.12
CA ASP A 47 26.37 13.97 9.24
C ASP A 47 25.95 15.16 10.12
N VAL A 48 24.97 14.90 10.98
CA VAL A 48 24.64 15.80 12.08
C VAL A 48 25.33 15.24 13.31
N GLU A 49 26.14 16.07 13.95
CA GLU A 49 26.82 15.73 15.20
C GLU A 49 25.82 15.30 16.28
N GLY A 50 26.26 14.38 17.16
CA GLY A 50 25.48 13.89 18.29
C GLY A 50 24.95 12.47 18.13
N LYS A 51 23.64 12.28 18.25
CA LYS A 51 23.03 10.94 18.32
C LYS A 51 23.10 10.22 16.96
N GLY A 52 23.44 8.93 16.99
CA GLY A 52 23.62 8.11 15.79
C GLY A 52 22.40 8.07 14.88
N LEU A 53 22.61 7.77 13.60
CA LEU A 53 21.58 7.78 12.55
C LEU A 53 20.29 7.06 12.97
N ALA A 54 20.39 5.79 13.40
CA ALA A 54 19.28 4.97 13.88
C ALA A 54 18.42 5.68 14.96
N HIS A 55 19.08 6.30 15.93
CA HIS A 55 18.41 7.01 17.02
C HIS A 55 17.59 8.19 16.48
N ARG A 56 18.21 9.05 15.66
CA ARG A 56 17.54 10.25 15.11
C ARG A 56 16.29 9.88 14.30
N ILE A 57 16.35 8.77 13.57
CA ILE A 57 15.24 8.29 12.75
C ILE A 57 14.06 7.86 13.59
N VAL A 58 14.32 7.03 14.61
CA VAL A 58 13.26 6.50 15.47
C VAL A 58 12.58 7.67 16.16
N MET A 59 13.35 8.60 16.74
CA MET A 59 12.80 9.81 17.35
C MET A 59 12.02 10.68 16.34
N HIS A 60 12.52 10.83 15.12
CA HIS A 60 11.84 11.60 14.07
C HIS A 60 10.50 10.97 13.66
N LEU A 61 10.49 9.66 13.41
CA LEU A 61 9.28 8.93 13.03
C LEU A 61 8.23 8.92 14.15
N LEU A 62 8.68 8.97 15.41
CA LEU A 62 7.80 8.95 16.59
C LEU A 62 7.37 10.34 17.08
N ARG A 63 7.77 11.47 16.47
CA ARG A 63 7.51 12.83 17.02
C ARG A 63 6.07 13.11 17.47
N GLY A 64 5.07 12.55 16.79
CA GLY A 64 3.65 12.69 17.15
C GLY A 64 3.07 11.57 18.02
N TYR A 65 3.90 10.61 18.43
CA TYR A 65 3.54 9.38 19.15
C TYR A 65 4.35 9.18 20.44
N LEU A 66 5.33 10.04 20.74
CA LEU A 66 6.06 10.01 22.01
C LEU A 66 5.14 10.41 23.17
N GLY A 67 5.41 9.89 24.36
CA GLY A 67 4.68 10.23 25.58
C GLY A 67 3.30 9.59 25.75
N GLN A 68 2.88 8.75 24.78
CA GLN A 68 1.54 8.17 24.75
C GLN A 68 1.50 6.71 25.19
N HIS A 69 2.55 6.21 25.86
CA HIS A 69 2.65 4.84 26.37
C HIS A 69 2.58 3.76 25.27
N TYR A 70 2.87 4.13 24.02
CA TYR A 70 2.95 3.17 22.92
C TYR A 70 4.15 2.25 23.05
N HIS A 71 4.01 1.04 22.48
CA HIS A 71 5.07 0.05 22.40
C HIS A 71 5.65 0.02 20.98
N VAL A 72 6.94 0.33 20.88
CA VAL A 72 7.69 0.34 19.62
C VAL A 72 8.40 -0.99 19.43
N TYR A 73 8.19 -1.60 18.27
CA TYR A 73 8.87 -2.85 17.90
C TYR A 73 9.80 -2.59 16.71
N ALA A 74 11.08 -2.92 16.83
CA ALA A 74 12.04 -2.69 15.74
C ALA A 74 13.21 -3.68 15.70
N ASP A 75 13.85 -3.74 14.54
CA ASP A 75 15.00 -4.61 14.31
C ASP A 75 16.29 -4.11 14.99
N ASN A 76 17.38 -4.86 14.77
CA ASN A 76 18.68 -4.56 15.35
C ASN A 76 19.40 -3.35 14.77
N PHE A 77 18.98 -2.81 13.62
CA PHE A 77 19.57 -1.59 13.08
C PHE A 77 19.08 -0.38 13.88
N PHE A 78 17.84 -0.42 14.36
CA PHE A 78 17.24 0.67 15.13
C PHE A 78 17.53 0.61 16.63
N SER A 79 18.01 -0.52 17.16
CA SER A 79 18.12 -0.74 18.60
C SER A 79 19.47 -0.31 19.21
N SER A 80 19.41 0.51 20.27
CA SER A 80 20.56 0.85 21.12
C SER A 80 20.11 1.19 22.54
N ILE A 81 20.96 0.95 23.54
CA ILE A 81 20.61 1.26 24.94
C ILE A 81 20.27 2.74 25.15
N PRO A 82 21.04 3.72 24.61
CA PRO A 82 20.68 5.13 24.77
C PRO A 82 19.32 5.47 24.16
N LEU A 83 18.97 4.89 23.01
CA LEU A 83 17.64 5.09 22.42
C LEU A 83 16.52 4.56 23.32
N VAL A 84 16.66 3.33 23.82
CA VAL A 84 15.62 2.71 24.64
C VAL A 84 15.42 3.48 25.94
N ARG A 85 16.51 4.00 26.53
CA ARG A 85 16.43 4.88 27.71
C ARG A 85 15.67 6.15 27.39
N ASP A 86 16.06 6.88 26.35
CA ASP A 86 15.40 8.14 25.99
C ASP A 86 13.91 7.96 25.66
N LEU A 87 13.53 6.82 25.06
CA LEU A 87 12.13 6.48 24.82
C LEU A 87 11.39 6.19 26.13
N LEU A 88 11.99 5.41 27.04
CA LEU A 88 11.41 5.08 28.34
C LEU A 88 11.21 6.35 29.19
N ASP A 89 12.20 7.23 29.23
CA ASP A 89 12.14 8.54 29.92
C ASP A 89 11.02 9.42 29.34
N ASN A 90 10.63 9.20 28.08
CA ASN A 90 9.49 9.85 27.41
C ASN A 90 8.24 8.97 27.38
N ASN A 91 8.02 8.12 28.39
CA ASN A 91 6.82 7.27 28.52
C ASN A 91 6.48 6.49 27.23
N THR A 92 7.50 6.02 26.52
CA THR A 92 7.36 5.25 25.28
C THR A 92 8.14 3.95 25.41
N TYR A 93 7.42 2.83 25.32
CA TYR A 93 8.03 1.53 25.53
C TYR A 93 8.68 0.99 24.26
N TYR A 94 9.68 0.12 24.42
CA TYR A 94 10.41 -0.46 23.31
C TYR A 94 10.61 -1.96 23.47
N CYS A 95 10.61 -2.68 22.36
CA CYS A 95 10.99 -4.08 22.26
C CYS A 95 11.68 -4.32 20.91
N GLY A 96 12.94 -4.78 20.93
CA GLY A 96 13.66 -5.00 19.69
C GLY A 96 14.81 -5.97 19.84
N THR A 97 15.34 -6.44 18.72
CA THR A 97 16.59 -7.20 18.71
C THR A 97 17.78 -6.23 18.86
N ILE A 98 18.83 -6.60 19.59
CA ILE A 98 20.01 -5.76 19.78
C ILE A 98 21.28 -6.50 19.36
N ARG A 99 22.28 -5.77 18.84
CA ARG A 99 23.57 -6.38 18.51
C ARG A 99 24.49 -6.37 19.73
N LYS A 100 25.27 -7.44 19.91
CA LYS A 100 26.27 -7.57 20.99
C LYS A 100 27.36 -6.47 20.99
N ASN A 101 27.59 -5.83 19.84
CA ASN A 101 28.53 -4.72 19.68
C ASN A 101 27.89 -3.34 19.82
N SER A 102 26.59 -3.27 20.20
CA SER A 102 25.92 -2.00 20.47
C SER A 102 26.53 -1.32 21.70
N LYS A 103 26.60 0.02 21.69
CA LYS A 103 27.18 0.81 22.78
C LYS A 103 26.41 0.55 24.09
N GLY A 104 27.13 0.18 25.14
CA GLY A 104 26.59 -0.10 26.47
C GLY A 104 26.08 -1.53 26.68
N PHE A 105 26.14 -2.41 25.67
CA PHE A 105 25.65 -3.79 25.78
C PHE A 105 26.29 -4.54 26.98
N PRO A 106 25.49 -5.19 27.86
CA PRO A 106 26.00 -5.82 29.08
C PRO A 106 26.74 -7.13 28.76
N LYS A 107 28.06 -7.07 28.57
CA LYS A 107 28.89 -8.23 28.19
C LYS A 107 28.78 -9.42 29.15
N GLN A 108 28.48 -9.18 30.43
CA GLN A 108 28.26 -10.22 31.44
C GLN A 108 27.15 -11.23 31.09
N ILE A 109 26.22 -10.88 30.19
CA ILE A 109 25.15 -11.78 29.74
C ILE A 109 25.65 -12.90 28.80
N LEU A 110 26.88 -12.78 28.29
CA LEU A 110 27.48 -13.71 27.32
C LEU A 110 28.02 -15.00 27.95
N GLU A 111 28.20 -15.01 29.26
CA GLU A 111 28.59 -16.20 30.02
C GLU A 111 27.45 -16.61 30.96
N PRO A 112 27.31 -17.89 31.34
CA PRO A 112 27.95 -19.04 30.71
C PRO A 112 27.37 -19.28 29.30
N LYS A 113 27.85 -20.33 28.63
CA LYS A 113 27.20 -20.85 27.42
C LYS A 113 25.80 -21.37 27.77
N LEU A 114 24.82 -21.02 26.94
CA LEU A 114 23.44 -21.45 27.09
C LEU A 114 23.17 -22.69 26.24
N THR A 115 22.31 -23.57 26.75
CA THR A 115 21.71 -24.66 25.97
C THR A 115 20.45 -24.19 25.26
N MET A 116 20.01 -24.93 24.24
CA MET A 116 18.83 -24.55 23.44
C MET A 116 17.58 -24.43 24.33
N GLY A 117 16.93 -23.27 24.28
CA GLY A 117 15.77 -22.93 25.09
C GLY A 117 16.09 -22.12 26.35
N GLU A 118 17.34 -22.08 26.78
CA GLU A 118 17.72 -21.27 27.93
C GLU A 118 17.73 -19.78 27.59
N SER A 119 17.42 -18.99 28.61
CA SER A 119 17.48 -17.53 28.53
C SER A 119 18.26 -16.96 29.72
N ARG A 120 18.99 -15.88 29.48
CA ARG A 120 19.64 -15.08 30.53
C ARG A 120 19.21 -13.63 30.36
N LYS A 121 18.95 -12.94 31.47
CA LYS A 121 18.39 -11.59 31.48
C LYS A 121 19.21 -10.70 32.39
N VAL A 122 19.42 -9.46 31.98
CA VAL A 122 20.05 -8.42 32.79
C VAL A 122 19.14 -7.20 32.74
N GLY A 123 18.60 -6.83 33.90
CA GLY A 123 17.79 -5.64 34.08
C GLY A 123 18.62 -4.47 34.62
N ARG A 124 18.35 -3.26 34.13
CA ARG A 124 18.92 -2.00 34.65
C ARG A 124 18.03 -0.83 34.24
N ASP A 125 17.79 0.11 35.15
CA ASP A 125 17.09 1.38 34.88
C ASP A 125 15.73 1.18 34.17
N GLY A 126 14.92 0.21 34.63
CA GLY A 126 13.62 -0.10 34.00
C GLY A 126 13.69 -0.77 32.61
N MET A 127 14.89 -1.02 32.11
CA MET A 127 15.13 -1.75 30.87
C MET A 127 15.72 -3.14 31.15
N MET A 128 15.65 -4.00 30.15
CA MET A 128 16.21 -5.34 30.21
C MET A 128 16.84 -5.72 28.88
N VAL A 129 17.99 -6.37 28.96
CA VAL A 129 18.57 -7.12 27.86
C VAL A 129 18.35 -8.61 28.13
N CYS A 130 17.77 -9.31 27.16
CA CYS A 130 17.52 -10.75 27.22
C CYS A 130 18.36 -11.44 26.14
N ARG A 131 19.16 -12.42 26.54
CA ARG A 131 19.80 -13.40 25.67
C ARG A 131 18.95 -14.65 25.67
N TRP A 132 18.61 -15.16 24.51
CA TRP A 132 17.89 -16.42 24.36
C TRP A 132 18.58 -17.30 23.33
N MET A 133 18.76 -18.57 23.67
CA MET A 133 19.40 -19.54 22.81
C MET A 133 18.35 -20.33 22.03
N ASP A 134 18.11 -19.97 20.77
CA ASP A 134 17.36 -20.83 19.85
C ASP A 134 18.34 -21.81 19.17
N LYS A 135 18.48 -21.77 17.83
CA LYS A 135 19.58 -22.42 17.13
C LYS A 135 20.91 -21.67 17.28
N ARG A 136 20.82 -20.38 17.60
CA ARG A 136 21.92 -19.44 17.81
C ARG A 136 21.48 -18.43 18.87
N ASP A 137 22.45 -17.77 19.49
CA ASP A 137 22.18 -16.66 20.39
C ASP A 137 21.41 -15.55 19.68
N VAL A 138 20.28 -15.16 20.27
CA VAL A 138 19.52 -13.98 19.90
C VAL A 138 19.44 -13.06 21.11
N PHE A 139 19.69 -11.78 20.89
CA PHE A 139 19.67 -10.76 21.93
C PHE A 139 18.53 -9.78 21.68
N PHE A 140 17.80 -9.49 22.74
CA PHE A 140 16.69 -8.55 22.77
C PHE A 140 16.96 -7.47 23.79
N ILE A 141 16.43 -6.27 23.53
CA ILE A 141 16.34 -5.18 24.50
C ILE A 141 14.87 -4.78 24.63
N SER A 142 14.42 -4.55 25.86
CA SER A 142 13.06 -4.07 26.10
C SER A 142 12.94 -3.21 27.34
N SER A 143 11.98 -2.30 27.33
CA SER A 143 11.51 -1.51 28.48
C SER A 143 10.07 -1.84 28.91
N SER A 144 9.45 -2.89 28.36
CA SER A 144 8.06 -3.27 28.66
C SER A 144 7.85 -4.66 29.26
N HIS A 145 8.92 -5.43 29.43
CA HIS A 145 8.81 -6.82 29.88
C HIS A 145 9.45 -7.02 31.25
N ALA A 146 8.84 -7.86 32.08
CA ALA A 146 9.35 -8.23 33.40
C ALA A 146 10.32 -9.43 33.36
N GLY A 147 10.51 -10.06 32.19
CA GLY A 147 11.53 -11.08 31.99
C GLY A 147 11.03 -12.48 32.30
N ARG A 148 9.73 -12.69 32.08
CA ARG A 148 9.08 -13.98 32.32
C ARG A 148 9.30 -14.88 31.12
N ASP A 149 9.48 -16.16 31.38
CA ASP A 149 9.51 -17.18 30.33
C ASP A 149 8.19 -17.94 30.30
N GLN A 150 7.80 -18.36 29.10
CA GLN A 150 6.64 -19.21 28.87
C GLN A 150 7.09 -20.49 28.18
N VAL A 151 6.63 -21.64 28.66
CA VAL A 151 6.89 -22.92 28.01
C VAL A 151 5.96 -23.04 26.80
N LYS A 152 6.55 -23.23 25.61
CA LYS A 152 5.81 -23.42 24.35
C LYS A 152 6.30 -24.64 23.60
N GLN A 153 5.39 -25.28 22.87
CA GLN A 153 5.76 -26.31 21.91
C GLN A 153 6.51 -25.67 20.73
N ARG A 154 7.65 -26.24 20.35
CA ARG A 154 8.54 -25.69 19.32
C ARG A 154 7.87 -25.60 17.95
N SER A 155 7.09 -26.60 17.58
CA SER A 155 6.37 -26.63 16.30
C SER A 155 5.15 -27.54 16.42
N LYS A 156 4.16 -27.37 15.53
CA LYS A 156 3.01 -28.28 15.44
C LYS A 156 3.41 -29.74 15.15
N PHE A 157 4.59 -29.96 14.56
CA PHE A 157 5.13 -31.26 14.16
C PHE A 157 6.20 -31.78 15.11
N ASN A 158 6.60 -31.01 16.13
CA ASN A 158 7.63 -31.41 17.08
C ASN A 158 7.11 -31.20 18.51
N SER A 159 6.99 -32.30 19.26
CA SER A 159 6.48 -32.31 20.65
C SER A 159 7.44 -31.70 21.67
N GLN A 160 8.66 -31.33 21.26
CA GLN A 160 9.64 -30.70 22.14
C GLN A 160 9.10 -29.36 22.68
N ARG A 161 8.97 -29.28 24.00
CA ARG A 161 8.63 -28.05 24.73
C ARG A 161 9.91 -27.29 25.05
N ILE A 162 9.90 -25.99 24.77
CA ILE A 162 11.03 -25.09 24.95
C ILE A 162 10.56 -23.88 25.76
N SER A 163 11.41 -23.41 26.68
CA SER A 163 11.20 -22.16 27.39
C SER A 163 11.45 -20.98 26.45
N VAL A 164 10.47 -20.10 26.29
CA VAL A 164 10.54 -18.94 25.38
C VAL A 164 10.23 -17.67 26.18
N PRO A 165 11.15 -16.70 26.23
CA PRO A 165 10.91 -15.42 26.90
C PRO A 165 9.72 -14.66 26.33
N ASP A 166 8.97 -13.99 27.19
CA ASP A 166 7.83 -13.12 26.84
C ASP A 166 8.21 -12.08 25.77
N VAL A 167 9.39 -11.46 25.90
CA VAL A 167 9.94 -10.52 24.92
C VAL A 167 10.07 -11.11 23.52
N VAL A 168 10.43 -12.39 23.40
CA VAL A 168 10.54 -13.07 22.10
C VAL A 168 9.16 -13.29 21.49
N ILE A 169 8.20 -13.69 22.32
CA ILE A 169 6.82 -13.94 21.92
C ILE A 169 6.19 -12.65 21.37
N ASP A 170 6.29 -11.57 22.13
CA ASP A 170 5.67 -10.30 21.76
C ASP A 170 6.39 -9.64 20.58
N TYR A 171 7.72 -9.73 20.52
CA TYR A 171 8.48 -9.28 19.35
C TYR A 171 8.00 -9.98 18.06
N ASN A 172 7.96 -11.31 18.05
CA ASN A 172 7.56 -12.08 16.87
C ASN A 172 6.10 -11.79 16.46
N LYS A 173 5.22 -11.49 17.42
CA LYS A 173 3.82 -11.15 17.17
C LYS A 173 3.63 -9.75 16.57
N LYS A 174 4.52 -8.79 16.87
CA LYS A 174 4.29 -7.36 16.62
C LYS A 174 5.27 -6.70 15.64
N MET A 175 6.44 -7.29 15.41
CA MET A 175 7.48 -6.69 14.54
C MET A 175 7.12 -6.63 13.05
N GLY A 176 6.11 -7.37 12.61
CA GLY A 176 5.77 -7.55 11.19
C GLY A 176 5.01 -6.40 10.52
N GLY A 177 4.67 -5.30 11.22
CA GLY A 177 3.82 -4.23 10.67
C GLY A 177 4.37 -3.60 9.37
N VAL A 178 5.68 -3.36 9.30
CA VAL A 178 6.33 -2.82 8.08
C VAL A 178 6.35 -3.86 6.96
N ASP A 179 6.52 -5.15 7.29
CA ASP A 179 6.51 -6.22 6.30
C ASP A 179 5.09 -6.43 5.73
N HIS A 180 4.04 -6.27 6.54
CA HIS A 180 2.66 -6.25 6.04
C HIS A 180 2.44 -5.13 5.01
N LEU A 181 2.93 -3.92 5.29
CA LEU A 181 2.88 -2.80 4.33
C LEU A 181 3.63 -3.14 3.03
N ASP A 182 4.84 -3.71 3.13
CA ASP A 182 5.63 -4.09 1.95
C ASP A 182 4.94 -5.17 1.13
N GLN A 183 4.33 -6.15 1.80
CA GLN A 183 3.53 -7.20 1.19
C GLN A 183 2.33 -6.60 0.43
N PHE A 184 1.52 -5.76 1.06
CA PHE A 184 0.39 -5.10 0.38
C PHE A 184 0.84 -4.25 -0.81
N ARG A 185 1.98 -3.57 -0.70
CA ARG A 185 2.54 -2.76 -1.79
C ARG A 185 3.01 -3.60 -2.98
N SER A 186 3.45 -4.83 -2.72
CA SER A 186 3.85 -5.75 -3.79
C SER A 186 2.67 -6.16 -4.68
N TYR A 187 1.45 -6.14 -4.14
CA TYR A 187 0.24 -6.52 -4.85
C TYR A 187 -0.37 -5.36 -5.65
N TYR A 188 -0.65 -5.63 -6.93
CA TYR A 188 -1.33 -4.69 -7.84
C TYR A 188 -0.66 -3.30 -7.85
N ASN A 189 0.67 -3.28 -7.96
CA ASN A 189 1.45 -2.05 -7.89
C ASN A 189 1.02 -1.06 -8.99
N VAL A 190 0.61 0.15 -8.58
CA VAL A 190 0.20 1.20 -9.50
C VAL A 190 1.39 2.12 -9.71
N GLY A 191 2.01 2.05 -10.89
CA GLY A 191 3.14 2.90 -11.24
C GLY A 191 3.56 2.74 -12.69
N ARG A 192 4.02 3.84 -13.28
CA ARG A 192 4.59 3.84 -14.64
C ARG A 192 6.10 3.96 -14.57
N THR A 193 6.79 3.25 -15.45
CA THR A 193 8.24 3.39 -15.62
C THR A 193 8.58 4.76 -16.19
N GLY A 194 9.80 5.21 -15.93
CA GLY A 194 10.29 6.49 -16.44
C GLY A 194 11.76 6.71 -16.15
N LYS A 195 12.32 7.79 -16.70
CA LYS A 195 13.73 8.14 -16.45
C LYS A 195 13.95 8.92 -15.15
N LYS A 196 12.92 9.62 -14.65
CA LYS A 196 13.02 10.51 -13.49
C LYS A 196 12.68 9.77 -12.19
N TRP A 197 13.61 9.78 -11.24
CA TRP A 197 13.50 9.06 -9.95
C TRP A 197 12.27 9.47 -9.12
N TRP A 198 11.91 10.76 -9.13
CA TRP A 198 10.82 11.29 -8.31
C TRP A 198 9.46 10.69 -8.69
N LYS A 199 9.29 10.23 -9.94
CA LYS A 199 8.07 9.52 -10.37
C LYS A 199 7.92 8.20 -9.61
N TYR A 200 9.02 7.48 -9.38
CA TYR A 200 9.01 6.23 -8.62
C TYR A 200 8.72 6.49 -7.15
N LEU A 201 9.30 7.55 -6.58
CA LEU A 201 8.98 7.97 -5.22
C LEU A 201 7.49 8.32 -5.09
N PHE A 202 6.96 9.15 -5.99
CA PHE A 202 5.54 9.49 -6.03
C PHE A 202 4.65 8.25 -6.09
N TRP A 203 4.89 7.33 -7.03
CA TRP A 203 4.11 6.11 -7.13
C TRP A 203 4.22 5.24 -5.88
N GLY A 204 5.41 5.12 -5.28
CA GLY A 204 5.58 4.37 -4.05
C GLY A 204 4.78 4.95 -2.89
N LEU A 205 4.78 6.27 -2.71
CA LEU A 205 3.98 6.96 -1.69
C LEU A 205 2.48 6.91 -1.99
N PHE A 206 2.10 7.04 -3.26
CA PHE A 206 0.71 6.91 -3.69
C PHE A 206 0.15 5.50 -3.40
N ASN A 207 0.93 4.45 -3.65
CA ASN A 207 0.54 3.08 -3.28
C ASN A 207 0.39 2.92 -1.76
N ILE A 208 1.26 3.53 -0.95
CA ILE A 208 1.11 3.55 0.52
C ILE A 208 -0.20 4.24 0.91
N GLY A 209 -0.54 5.36 0.28
CA GLY A 209 -1.81 6.06 0.49
C GLY A 209 -3.03 5.20 0.18
N ILE A 210 -3.02 4.48 -0.95
CA ILE A 210 -4.10 3.53 -1.30
C ILE A 210 -4.22 2.41 -0.25
N ILE A 211 -3.09 1.88 0.24
CA ILE A 211 -3.09 0.82 1.25
C ILE A 211 -3.64 1.34 2.59
N ASN A 212 -3.24 2.53 3.01
CA ASN A 212 -3.78 3.17 4.20
C ASN A 212 -5.30 3.37 4.08
N ALA A 213 -5.78 3.86 2.93
CA ALA A 213 -7.22 4.01 2.67
C ALA A 213 -7.96 2.65 2.71
N TYR A 214 -7.35 1.60 2.15
CA TYR A 214 -7.90 0.24 2.22
C TYR A 214 -8.01 -0.27 3.66
N ILE A 215 -6.98 -0.04 4.49
CA ILE A 215 -6.99 -0.45 5.89
C ILE A 215 -8.11 0.28 6.65
N VAL A 216 -8.24 1.60 6.48
CA VAL A 216 -9.32 2.38 7.11
C VAL A 216 -10.70 1.87 6.67
N TRP A 217 -10.87 1.63 5.38
CA TRP A 217 -12.12 1.07 4.83
C TRP A 217 -12.46 -0.30 5.43
N GLN A 218 -11.47 -1.19 5.56
CA GLN A 218 -11.65 -2.49 6.21
C GLN A 218 -12.05 -2.34 7.68
N LEU A 219 -11.42 -1.43 8.42
CA LEU A 219 -11.75 -1.18 9.82
C LEU A 219 -13.17 -0.65 9.99
N GLN A 220 -13.63 0.23 9.10
CA GLN A 220 -15.00 0.76 9.12
C GLN A 220 -16.06 -0.30 8.85
N LEU A 221 -15.73 -1.37 8.11
CA LEU A 221 -16.67 -2.45 7.78
C LEU A 221 -16.70 -3.59 8.81
N ARG A 222 -15.71 -3.68 9.70
CA ARG A 222 -15.65 -4.70 10.76
C ARG A 222 -16.78 -4.68 11.81
N PRO A 223 -17.50 -3.57 12.12
CA PRO A 223 -18.60 -3.61 13.07
C PRO A 223 -19.92 -4.19 12.49
N LEU A 224 -19.98 -4.60 11.22
CA LEU A 224 -21.21 -5.15 10.63
C LEU A 224 -21.24 -6.69 10.74
N PRO A 225 -22.09 -7.30 11.59
CA PRO A 225 -22.02 -8.74 11.89
C PRO A 225 -22.37 -9.67 10.71
N LYS A 226 -22.76 -9.15 9.53
CA LYS A 226 -23.29 -9.95 8.42
C LYS A 226 -22.93 -9.48 7.01
N CYS A 227 -21.94 -8.60 6.81
CA CYS A 227 -21.51 -8.23 5.45
C CYS A 227 -20.50 -9.24 4.89
N ARG A 228 -21.03 -10.31 4.28
CA ARG A 228 -20.34 -11.46 3.67
C ARG A 228 -19.41 -11.15 2.48
N LYS A 229 -19.16 -9.89 2.14
CA LYS A 229 -18.22 -9.51 1.07
C LYS A 229 -17.13 -8.63 1.67
N THR A 230 -16.11 -9.24 2.25
CA THR A 230 -14.83 -8.57 2.46
C THR A 230 -14.23 -8.30 1.08
N TRP A 231 -14.20 -7.05 0.62
CA TRP A 231 -13.54 -6.77 -0.65
C TRP A 231 -12.05 -6.93 -0.45
N GLY A 232 -11.43 -7.83 -1.21
CA GLY A 232 -9.98 -7.89 -1.26
C GLY A 232 -9.39 -6.60 -1.84
N LEU A 233 -8.09 -6.38 -1.59
CA LEU A 233 -7.36 -5.19 -2.06
C LEU A 233 -7.57 -4.90 -3.56
N LYS A 234 -7.67 -5.94 -4.40
CA LYS A 234 -7.96 -5.81 -5.84
C LYS A 234 -9.29 -5.10 -6.10
N ALA A 235 -10.36 -5.60 -5.48
CA ALA A 235 -11.70 -5.05 -5.66
C ALA A 235 -11.79 -3.61 -5.14
N PHE A 236 -11.13 -3.31 -4.01
CA PHE A 236 -11.02 -1.96 -3.50
C PHE A 236 -10.26 -1.01 -4.45
N LYS A 237 -9.15 -1.47 -5.04
CA LYS A 237 -8.44 -0.68 -6.06
C LYS A 237 -9.30 -0.43 -7.30
N LEU A 238 -10.10 -1.42 -7.72
CA LEU A 238 -11.01 -1.25 -8.85
C LEU A 238 -12.13 -0.24 -8.55
N SER A 239 -12.72 -0.20 -7.35
CA SER A 239 -13.71 0.84 -7.04
C SER A 239 -13.11 2.24 -7.06
N ILE A 240 -11.85 2.41 -6.62
CA ILE A 240 -11.16 3.70 -6.76
C ILE A 240 -11.06 4.08 -8.24
N VAL A 241 -10.69 3.13 -9.11
CA VAL A 241 -10.61 3.39 -10.56
C VAL A 241 -11.97 3.80 -11.11
N HIS A 242 -13.04 3.05 -10.82
CA HIS A 242 -14.39 3.41 -11.26
C HIS A 242 -14.80 4.80 -10.75
N ALA A 243 -14.65 5.07 -9.45
CA ALA A 243 -15.01 6.38 -8.87
C ALA A 243 -14.23 7.56 -9.48
N LEU A 244 -12.95 7.36 -9.84
CA LEU A 244 -12.14 8.41 -10.47
C LEU A 244 -12.42 8.56 -11.97
N CYS A 245 -12.83 7.50 -12.66
CA CYS A 245 -13.04 7.49 -14.11
C CYS A 245 -14.50 7.76 -14.51
N ASP A 246 -15.49 7.42 -13.68
CA ASP A 246 -16.92 7.53 -14.02
C ASP A 246 -17.36 8.99 -14.28
N ASN A 247 -16.64 9.96 -13.72
CA ASN A 247 -16.84 11.40 -13.98
C ASN A 247 -15.77 12.01 -14.91
N PHE A 248 -14.83 11.23 -15.42
CA PHE A 248 -13.80 11.72 -16.33
C PHE A 248 -14.33 11.79 -17.76
N CYS A 249 -15.00 12.89 -18.09
CA CYS A 249 -15.24 13.25 -19.48
C CYS A 249 -13.92 13.78 -20.05
N GLY A 250 -13.22 12.98 -20.85
CA GLY A 250 -12.13 13.48 -21.68
C GLY A 250 -12.68 14.50 -22.67
N ARG A 251 -12.86 15.77 -22.27
CA ARG A 251 -12.90 16.88 -23.23
C ARG A 251 -11.53 16.86 -23.89
N GLN A 252 -11.44 16.17 -25.02
CA GLN A 252 -10.37 16.34 -25.97
C GLN A 252 -10.34 17.84 -26.28
N ARG A 253 -9.38 18.57 -25.70
CA ARG A 253 -8.95 19.82 -26.30
C ARG A 253 -8.56 19.44 -27.72
N GLY A 254 -9.26 20.00 -28.70
CA GLY A 254 -9.15 19.62 -30.10
C GLY A 254 -7.69 19.55 -30.54
N VAL A 255 -7.16 18.34 -30.63
CA VAL A 255 -5.99 18.04 -31.43
C VAL A 255 -6.57 17.42 -32.69
N GLN A 256 -6.65 18.21 -33.74
CA GLN A 256 -6.92 17.68 -35.07
C GLN A 256 -5.76 16.75 -35.43
N GLY A 257 -6.10 15.48 -35.66
CA GLY A 257 -5.19 14.47 -36.18
C GLY A 257 -4.48 13.67 -35.09
N ILE A 258 -5.00 12.48 -34.83
CA ILE A 258 -4.29 11.19 -34.91
C ILE A 258 -5.35 10.10 -34.70
N ASN A 259 -5.53 9.25 -35.71
CA ASN A 259 -6.36 8.05 -35.66
C ASN A 259 -5.91 7.17 -34.48
N THR A 260 -6.73 7.10 -33.44
CA THR A 260 -6.71 5.99 -32.49
C THR A 260 -8.09 5.38 -32.46
N GLN A 261 -8.13 4.07 -32.73
CA GLN A 261 -9.34 3.24 -32.69
C GLN A 261 -9.86 3.20 -31.24
N GLY A 262 -10.64 4.21 -30.87
CA GLY A 262 -11.50 4.19 -29.70
C GLY A 262 -12.85 3.62 -30.13
N ILE A 263 -13.24 2.49 -29.55
CA ILE A 263 -14.64 2.05 -29.60
C ILE A 263 -15.39 3.02 -28.69
N ASP A 264 -15.90 4.11 -29.27
CA ASP A 264 -16.81 5.02 -28.60
C ASP A 264 -18.16 4.32 -28.44
N PHE A 265 -18.33 3.60 -27.33
CA PHE A 265 -19.66 3.30 -26.81
C PHE A 265 -20.28 4.61 -26.31
N VAL A 266 -20.92 5.35 -27.21
CA VAL A 266 -21.84 6.42 -26.82
C VAL A 266 -23.12 5.75 -26.34
N VAL A 267 -23.10 5.27 -25.10
CA VAL A 267 -24.32 4.82 -24.42
C VAL A 267 -25.12 6.07 -24.08
N ILE A 268 -26.02 6.47 -24.98
CA ILE A 268 -27.09 7.41 -24.63
C ILE A 268 -28.02 6.62 -23.71
N LYS A 269 -27.86 6.81 -22.39
CA LYS A 269 -28.80 6.29 -21.40
C LYS A 269 -30.14 7.01 -21.59
N ASN A 270 -31.18 6.22 -21.86
CA ASN A 270 -32.60 6.39 -21.52
C ASN A 270 -33.55 6.06 -22.68
N LEU A 271 -34.46 5.13 -22.36
CA LEU A 271 -35.80 4.83 -22.89
C LEU A 271 -35.94 3.63 -23.86
N LYS A 272 -36.68 2.63 -23.35
CA LYS A 272 -37.04 1.26 -23.79
C LYS A 272 -35.90 0.22 -23.79
N GLU A 273 -36.15 -0.88 -23.08
CA GLU A 273 -35.22 -1.99 -22.82
C GLU A 273 -34.59 -2.52 -24.12
N GLY A 274 -33.26 -2.59 -24.16
CA GLY A 274 -32.52 -3.31 -25.19
C GLY A 274 -32.12 -2.54 -26.46
N HIS A 275 -32.46 -1.26 -26.64
CA HIS A 275 -32.07 -0.49 -27.83
C HIS A 275 -30.87 0.44 -27.54
N SER A 276 -29.84 0.40 -28.40
CA SER A 276 -28.66 1.27 -28.26
C SER A 276 -28.26 1.90 -29.60
N LEU A 277 -27.92 3.19 -29.59
CA LEU A 277 -27.39 3.87 -30.77
C LEU A 277 -25.90 3.56 -30.93
N VAL A 278 -25.58 2.73 -31.92
CA VAL A 278 -24.21 2.30 -32.21
C VAL A 278 -23.77 2.82 -33.58
N ARG A 279 -22.47 2.79 -33.85
CA ARG A 279 -21.91 3.11 -35.17
C ARG A 279 -21.87 1.87 -36.05
N PHE A 280 -22.49 1.90 -37.23
CA PHE A 280 -22.38 0.83 -38.22
C PHE A 280 -21.09 0.97 -39.03
N GLN A 281 -20.53 -0.17 -39.44
CA GLN A 281 -19.42 -0.23 -40.38
C GLN A 281 -19.94 -0.16 -41.82
N GLY A 282 -19.21 0.52 -42.71
CA GLY A 282 -19.55 0.63 -44.14
C GLY A 282 -20.02 2.04 -44.57
N ARG A 283 -20.67 2.10 -45.73
CA ARG A 283 -21.15 3.36 -46.33
C ARG A 283 -22.24 4.01 -45.46
N LYS A 284 -22.27 5.35 -45.44
CA LYS A 284 -23.33 6.09 -44.75
C LYS A 284 -24.68 5.79 -45.41
N LYS A 285 -25.74 5.72 -44.59
CA LYS A 285 -27.11 5.49 -45.04
C LYS A 285 -27.99 6.66 -44.63
N GLY A 286 -29.08 6.91 -45.34
CA GLY A 286 -30.06 7.93 -44.95
C GLY A 286 -30.69 7.62 -43.60
N CYS A 287 -30.85 8.65 -42.75
CA CYS A 287 -31.51 8.51 -41.46
C CYS A 287 -33.01 8.31 -41.65
N VAL A 288 -33.55 7.19 -41.16
CA VAL A 288 -34.96 6.81 -41.35
C VAL A 288 -35.91 7.82 -40.72
N SER A 289 -35.63 8.26 -39.49
CA SER A 289 -36.45 9.25 -38.78
C SER A 289 -36.46 10.61 -39.50
N CYS A 290 -35.31 11.09 -40.00
CA CYS A 290 -35.26 12.32 -40.80
C CYS A 290 -36.01 12.21 -42.12
N ILE A 291 -35.94 11.07 -42.81
CA ILE A 291 -36.68 10.84 -44.04
C ILE A 291 -38.18 10.90 -43.78
N ARG A 292 -38.67 10.22 -42.72
CA ARG A 292 -40.09 10.25 -42.33
C ARG A 292 -40.57 11.64 -41.95
N ALA A 293 -39.75 12.41 -41.25
CA ALA A 293 -40.07 13.76 -40.82
C ALA A 293 -39.82 14.84 -41.89
N GLY A 294 -39.44 14.47 -43.12
CA GLY A 294 -39.13 15.42 -44.19
C GLY A 294 -37.88 16.29 -43.96
N ARG A 295 -37.04 15.96 -42.96
CA ARG A 295 -35.86 16.74 -42.59
C ARG A 295 -34.73 16.54 -43.61
N ARG A 296 -34.21 17.65 -44.15
CA ARG A 296 -33.12 17.70 -45.13
C ARG A 296 -31.93 18.50 -44.59
N THR A 297 -30.77 18.35 -45.22
CA THR A 297 -29.63 19.25 -44.99
C THR A 297 -29.94 20.65 -45.54
N ASN A 298 -29.16 21.67 -45.16
CA ASN A 298 -29.29 23.02 -45.72
C ASN A 298 -29.13 23.06 -47.25
N SER A 299 -28.50 22.05 -47.83
CA SER A 299 -28.34 21.83 -49.28
C SER A 299 -29.46 20.99 -49.91
N GLY A 300 -30.56 20.73 -49.20
CA GLY A 300 -31.72 19.98 -49.69
C GLY A 300 -31.52 18.46 -49.76
N ARG A 301 -30.38 17.92 -49.34
CA ARG A 301 -30.05 16.49 -49.44
C ARG A 301 -30.59 15.69 -48.27
N CYS A 302 -30.68 14.37 -48.47
CA CYS A 302 -31.02 13.44 -47.39
C CYS A 302 -29.95 13.49 -46.29
N ILE A 303 -30.37 13.45 -45.02
CA ILE A 303 -29.46 13.40 -43.88
C ILE A 303 -28.88 11.98 -43.77
N GLU A 304 -27.60 11.84 -44.10
CA GLU A 304 -26.88 10.57 -43.99
C GLU A 304 -26.23 10.38 -42.61
N THR A 305 -26.19 9.14 -42.14
CA THR A 305 -25.66 8.73 -40.84
C THR A 305 -24.84 7.44 -40.95
N SER A 306 -23.79 7.34 -40.13
CA SER A 306 -23.08 6.08 -39.84
C SER A 306 -23.55 5.45 -38.53
N PHE A 307 -24.58 6.01 -37.89
CA PHE A 307 -25.14 5.55 -36.62
C PHE A 307 -26.49 4.89 -36.85
N GLY A 308 -26.88 4.00 -35.94
CA GLY A 308 -28.15 3.28 -36.03
C GLY A 308 -28.44 2.51 -34.75
N CYS A 309 -29.67 2.03 -34.63
CA CYS A 309 -30.05 1.16 -33.51
C CYS A 309 -29.42 -0.23 -33.68
N SER A 310 -28.69 -0.71 -32.68
CA SER A 310 -28.09 -2.07 -32.66
C SER A 310 -29.14 -3.18 -32.83
N THR A 311 -30.34 -2.95 -32.32
CA THR A 311 -31.39 -3.97 -32.18
C THR A 311 -32.30 -3.97 -33.41
N CYS A 312 -32.67 -2.80 -33.92
CA CYS A 312 -33.50 -2.68 -35.12
C CYS A 312 -32.70 -2.70 -36.44
N SER A 313 -31.36 -2.62 -36.37
CA SER A 313 -30.50 -2.38 -37.54
C SER A 313 -30.89 -1.14 -38.37
N ALA A 314 -31.59 -0.18 -37.74
CA ALA A 314 -32.14 1.00 -38.42
C ALA A 314 -31.15 2.18 -38.39
N PRO A 315 -30.79 2.81 -39.53
CA PRO A 315 -29.89 3.95 -39.56
C PRO A 315 -30.56 5.22 -38.99
N LEU A 316 -29.98 5.76 -37.92
CA LEU A 316 -30.47 6.91 -37.16
C LEU A 316 -29.33 7.90 -36.89
N CYS A 317 -29.56 9.20 -37.09
CA CYS A 317 -28.54 10.21 -36.81
C CYS A 317 -28.45 10.52 -35.32
N LYS A 318 -27.36 11.15 -34.90
CA LYS A 318 -27.15 11.57 -33.50
C LYS A 318 -28.01 12.75 -33.08
N MET A 319 -28.73 13.40 -34.00
CA MET A 319 -29.51 14.60 -33.65
C MET A 319 -30.68 14.20 -32.75
N PRO A 320 -30.78 14.76 -31.54
CA PRO A 320 -32.01 14.66 -30.77
C PRO A 320 -33.15 15.33 -31.57
N PRO A 321 -34.37 14.74 -31.64
CA PRO A 321 -34.82 13.52 -30.96
C PRO A 321 -34.90 12.29 -31.90
N CYS A 322 -34.11 12.17 -32.98
CA CYS A 322 -34.29 11.14 -34.01
C CYS A 322 -34.27 9.69 -33.48
N PHE A 323 -33.43 9.39 -32.49
CA PHE A 323 -33.40 8.08 -31.86
C PHE A 323 -34.65 7.83 -31.00
N GLN A 324 -35.13 8.84 -30.29
CA GLN A 324 -36.33 8.73 -29.45
C GLN A 324 -37.61 8.67 -30.30
N GLU A 325 -37.75 9.54 -31.30
CA GLU A 325 -38.86 9.55 -32.26
C GLU A 325 -39.05 8.19 -32.94
N PHE A 326 -37.96 7.51 -33.30
CA PHE A 326 -38.03 6.20 -33.95
C PHE A 326 -38.57 5.11 -33.01
N HIS A 327 -38.22 5.15 -31.71
CA HIS A 327 -38.64 4.15 -30.73
C HIS A 327 -39.89 4.55 -29.92
N SER A 328 -40.39 5.78 -30.09
CA SER A 328 -41.70 6.19 -29.59
C SER A 328 -42.84 5.83 -30.53
N MET A 329 -42.53 5.51 -31.80
CA MET A 329 -43.48 5.05 -32.82
C MET A 329 -43.51 3.52 -33.00
N LEU A 330 -42.70 2.79 -32.24
CA LEU A 330 -42.70 1.33 -32.09
C LEU A 330 -43.34 0.98 -30.74
#